data_AF-A0A419J3R4-F1
#
_entry.id   AF-A0A419J3R4-F1
#
_cell.length_a   1.000
_cell.length_b   1.000
_cell.length_c   1.000
_cell.angle_alpha   90.00
_cell.angle_beta   90.00
_cell.angle_gamma   90.00
#
_symmetry.space_group_name_H-M   'P 1'
#
loop_
_entity.id
_entity.type
_entity.pdbx_description
1 polymer ?
#
loop_
_entity_poly.entity_id
_entity_poly.type
_entity_poly.pdbx_seq_one_letter_code
_entity_poly.pdbx_strand_id
1 'polypeptide(L)'
;MKEAGNTGSLSTGARTVLGVICVLAVLLLIAGAATIPFFYESQSIRYKLGMDKTFLRAGKILAMAAGTLLLLQLLLSGKMKALERVFSSKQLYLTHRINAAVITALVIMHPLLVFAPEDIMNIPPDIRLWPEMLGAVLLVSICMLMSTAFFRNFLGFSFRGWQRLHHAGSVCVVIMLFVHVLFVSDTFESGPPRALVISVGTIYGILLLWVKVKPVLQKMRG
;
A
#
# COMPACT_ATOMS: atom_id res chain seq x y z
N MET A 1 47.99 -6.83 19.45
CA MET A 1 46.82 -5.95 19.67
C MET A 1 46.33 -5.47 18.31
N LYS A 2 45.21 -5.99 17.83
CA LYS A 2 44.56 -5.55 16.58
C LYS A 2 43.30 -4.79 16.99
N GLU A 3 43.20 -3.55 16.55
CA GLU A 3 42.11 -2.64 16.80
C GLU A 3 40.77 -3.28 16.42
N ALA A 4 39.86 -3.37 17.40
CA ALA A 4 38.47 -3.69 17.19
C ALA A 4 37.81 -2.50 16.47
N GLY A 5 37.82 -2.53 15.15
CA GLY A 5 37.22 -1.53 14.28
C GLY A 5 35.71 -1.39 14.52
N ASN A 6 35.35 -0.34 15.25
CA ASN A 6 34.15 0.47 15.13
C ASN A 6 32.96 -0.20 14.42
N THR A 7 32.14 -0.94 15.16
CA THR A 7 30.82 -1.37 14.67
C THR A 7 29.97 -0.12 14.44
N GLY A 8 29.81 0.27 13.17
CA GLY A 8 29.17 1.50 12.67
C GLY A 8 27.72 1.70 13.15
N SER A 9 27.58 2.03 14.42
CA SER A 9 26.35 2.44 15.09
C SER A 9 26.17 3.93 14.88
N LEU A 10 25.08 4.32 14.22
CA LEU A 10 24.71 5.74 14.08
C LEU A 10 24.50 6.36 15.48
N SER A 11 24.91 7.62 15.65
CA SER A 11 24.63 8.38 16.87
C SER A 11 23.12 8.57 17.05
N THR A 12 22.65 8.72 18.30
CA THR A 12 21.23 8.93 18.60
C THR A 12 20.64 10.11 17.83
N GLY A 13 21.39 11.22 17.72
CA GLY A 13 20.99 12.39 16.94
C GLY A 13 20.82 12.07 15.44
N ALA A 14 21.78 11.36 14.84
CA ALA A 14 21.71 10.97 13.43
C ALA A 14 20.52 10.04 13.14
N ARG A 15 20.22 9.11 14.06
CA ARG A 15 19.06 8.22 13.95
C ARG A 15 17.75 8.98 13.99
N THR A 16 17.61 9.95 14.90
CA THR A 16 16.41 10.79 14.98
C THR A 16 16.22 11.61 13.71
N VAL A 17 17.27 12.27 13.21
CA VAL A 17 17.20 13.08 11.98
C VAL A 17 16.80 12.22 10.78
N LEU A 18 17.44 11.06 10.58
CA LEU A 18 17.07 10.14 9.51
C LEU A 18 15.64 9.62 9.66
N GLY A 19 15.21 9.34 10.89
CA GLY A 19 13.84 8.92 11.17
C GLY A 19 12.81 9.98 10.76
N VAL A 20 13.06 11.24 11.10
CA VAL A 20 12.22 12.39 10.70
C VAL A 20 12.20 12.52 9.18
N ILE A 21 13.35 12.44 8.51
CA ILE A 21 13.43 12.50 7.04
C ILE A 21 12.60 11.39 6.40
N CYS A 22 12.67 10.15 6.92
CA CYS A 22 11.85 9.05 6.41
C CYS A 22 10.34 9.31 6.57
N VAL A 23 9.91 9.84 7.72
CA VAL A 23 8.49 10.18 7.95
C VAL A 23 8.04 11.30 7.02
N LEU A 24 8.83 12.36 6.89
CA LEU A 24 8.53 13.47 5.98
C LEU A 24 8.45 13.00 4.53
N ALA A 25 9.36 12.12 4.09
CA ALA A 25 9.31 11.54 2.76
C ALA A 25 8.00 10.76 2.51
N VAL A 26 7.55 9.96 3.49
CA VAL A 26 6.26 9.26 3.40
C VAL A 26 5.09 10.23 3.33
N LEU A 27 5.07 11.28 4.15
CA LEU A 27 4.03 12.30 4.13
C LEU A 27 3.99 13.05 2.78
N LEU A 28 5.15 13.37 2.21
CA LEU A 28 5.26 13.99 0.90
C LEU A 28 4.75 13.07 -0.22
N LEU A 29 5.03 11.77 -0.15
CA LEU A 29 4.49 10.80 -1.11
C LEU A 29 2.96 10.72 -1.04
N ILE A 30 2.39 10.68 0.16
CA ILE A 30 0.93 10.65 0.36
C ILE A 30 0.31 11.96 -0.15
N ALA A 31 0.90 13.11 0.20
CA ALA A 31 0.43 14.41 -0.26
C ALA A 31 0.50 14.51 -1.79
N GLY A 32 1.61 14.08 -2.40
CA GLY A 32 1.78 14.01 -3.85
C GLY A 32 0.69 13.16 -4.51
N ALA A 33 0.45 11.94 -4.00
CA ALA A 33 -0.60 11.07 -4.51
C ALA A 33 -2.01 11.69 -4.33
N ALA A 34 -2.26 12.37 -3.21
CA ALA A 34 -3.51 13.05 -2.92
C ALA A 34 -3.81 14.23 -3.83
N THR A 35 -2.82 14.80 -4.53
CA THR A 35 -3.05 15.86 -5.51
C THR A 35 -3.56 15.33 -6.86
N ILE A 36 -3.39 14.04 -7.16
CA ILE A 36 -3.78 13.46 -8.47
C ILE A 36 -5.26 13.72 -8.80
N PRO A 37 -6.24 13.52 -7.91
CA PRO A 37 -7.65 13.78 -8.21
C PRO A 37 -8.00 15.26 -8.45
N PHE A 38 -7.08 16.20 -8.17
CA PHE A 38 -7.26 17.63 -8.45
C PHE A 38 -6.68 18.02 -9.81
N PHE A 39 -5.49 17.51 -10.15
CA PHE A 39 -4.83 17.84 -11.41
C PHE A 39 -5.30 16.97 -12.59
N TYR A 40 -5.75 15.76 -12.32
CA TYR A 40 -6.18 14.78 -13.32
C TYR A 40 -7.61 14.30 -13.04
N GLU A 41 -8.56 15.25 -13.05
CA GLU A 41 -9.97 14.99 -12.80
C GLU A 41 -10.55 14.01 -13.83
N SER A 42 -11.07 12.90 -13.32
CA SER A 42 -11.84 11.89 -14.05
C SER A 42 -13.22 12.41 -14.50
N GLN A 43 -13.79 11.81 -15.55
CA GLN A 43 -15.16 12.10 -16.00
C GLN A 43 -16.20 12.03 -14.86
N SER A 44 -16.08 11.07 -13.93
CA SER A 44 -17.01 10.94 -12.80
C SER A 44 -17.05 12.14 -11.85
N ILE A 45 -15.97 12.96 -11.82
CA ILE A 45 -15.88 14.16 -10.99
C ILE A 45 -16.32 15.41 -11.76
N ARG A 46 -16.08 15.46 -13.08
CA ARG A 46 -16.28 16.67 -13.89
C ARG A 46 -17.72 17.16 -13.93
N TYR A 47 -18.68 16.23 -13.92
CA TYR A 47 -20.11 16.53 -14.07
C TYR A 47 -20.88 16.61 -12.75
N LYS A 48 -20.24 16.32 -11.61
CA LYS A 48 -20.86 16.40 -10.28
C LYS A 48 -20.56 17.75 -9.64
N LEU A 49 -21.48 18.27 -8.83
CA LEU A 49 -21.37 19.58 -8.17
C LEU A 49 -21.59 19.46 -6.65
N GLY A 50 -21.15 20.47 -5.89
CA GLY A 50 -21.42 20.56 -4.45
C GLY A 50 -20.85 19.40 -3.63
N MET A 51 -21.71 18.80 -2.79
CA MET A 51 -21.34 17.72 -1.88
C MET A 51 -20.93 16.44 -2.62
N ASP A 52 -21.57 16.13 -3.75
CA ASP A 52 -21.27 14.93 -4.53
C ASP A 52 -19.83 14.93 -5.05
N LYS A 53 -19.40 16.08 -5.60
CA LYS A 53 -18.02 16.29 -6.04
C LYS A 53 -17.04 16.13 -4.89
N THR A 54 -17.43 16.62 -3.70
CA THR A 54 -16.59 16.54 -2.49
C THR A 54 -16.43 15.10 -2.02
N PHE A 55 -17.52 14.32 -1.96
CA PHE A 55 -17.47 12.90 -1.57
C PHE A 55 -16.65 12.06 -2.54
N LEU A 56 -16.89 12.19 -3.85
CA LEU A 56 -16.10 11.46 -4.86
C LEU A 56 -14.61 11.78 -4.76
N ARG A 57 -14.27 13.07 -4.65
CA ARG A 57 -12.88 13.50 -4.54
C ARG A 57 -12.24 13.00 -3.25
N ALA A 58 -12.92 13.12 -2.12
CA ALA A 58 -12.44 12.60 -0.84
C ALA A 58 -12.21 11.09 -0.93
N GLY A 59 -13.16 10.34 -1.50
CA GLY A 59 -13.02 8.91 -1.76
C GLY A 59 -11.77 8.59 -2.57
N LYS A 60 -11.49 9.31 -3.66
CA LYS A 60 -10.27 9.10 -4.45
C LYS A 60 -9.00 9.46 -3.69
N ILE A 61 -9.00 10.51 -2.88
CA ILE A 61 -7.85 10.85 -2.01
C ILE A 61 -7.58 9.73 -1.00
N LEU A 62 -8.62 9.16 -0.37
CA LEU A 62 -8.46 8.03 0.54
C LEU A 62 -7.86 6.81 -0.17
N ALA A 63 -8.31 6.51 -1.40
CA ALA A 63 -7.72 5.43 -2.20
C ALA A 63 -6.24 5.67 -2.53
N MET A 64 -5.86 6.89 -2.92
CA MET A 64 -4.46 7.25 -3.21
C MET A 64 -3.58 7.11 -1.97
N ALA A 65 -4.06 7.58 -0.81
CA ALA A 65 -3.37 7.42 0.46
C ALA A 65 -3.23 5.93 0.85
N ALA A 66 -4.33 5.17 0.76
CA ALA A 66 -4.33 3.74 1.07
C ALA A 66 -3.40 2.93 0.17
N GLY A 67 -3.43 3.17 -1.15
CA GLY A 67 -2.54 2.52 -2.11
C GLY A 67 -1.07 2.83 -1.82
N THR A 68 -0.75 4.09 -1.54
CA THR A 68 0.61 4.51 -1.15
C THR A 68 1.08 3.79 0.11
N LEU A 69 0.25 3.80 1.17
CA LEU A 69 0.55 3.11 2.42
C LEU A 69 0.69 1.59 2.25
N LEU A 70 -0.11 0.99 1.36
CA LEU A 70 -0.05 -0.44 1.03
C LEU A 70 1.27 -0.79 0.37
N LEU A 71 1.76 0.00 -0.59
CA LEU A 71 3.07 -0.22 -1.20
C LEU A 71 4.22 -0.06 -0.19
N LEU A 72 4.10 0.85 0.78
CA LEU A 72 5.08 0.99 1.86
C LEU A 72 5.14 -0.23 2.79
N GLN A 73 4.13 -1.12 2.80
CA GLN A 73 4.15 -2.32 3.64
C GLN A 73 5.32 -3.26 3.35
N LEU A 74 5.80 -3.31 2.10
CA LEU A 74 6.98 -4.10 1.75
C LEU A 74 8.25 -3.55 2.43
N LEU A 75 8.39 -2.23 2.51
CA LEU A 75 9.54 -1.60 3.17
C LEU A 75 9.52 -1.87 4.68
N LEU A 76 8.33 -1.83 5.29
CA LEU A 76 8.16 -2.07 6.73
C LEU A 76 8.39 -3.54 7.12
N SER A 77 8.02 -4.49 6.25
CA SER A 77 8.14 -5.93 6.49
C SER A 77 9.45 -6.55 5.99
N GLY A 78 10.14 -5.91 5.03
CA GLY A 78 11.27 -6.47 4.29
C GLY A 78 12.60 -6.60 5.03
N LYS A 79 12.66 -6.26 6.33
CA LYS A 79 13.88 -6.32 7.18
C LYS A 79 15.12 -5.73 6.49
N MET A 80 14.95 -4.54 5.91
CA MET A 80 16.04 -3.87 5.20
C MET A 80 17.05 -3.32 6.21
N LYS A 81 18.31 -3.74 6.12
CA LYS A 81 19.40 -3.29 7.00
C LYS A 81 19.51 -1.76 7.11
N ALA A 82 19.25 -1.03 6.02
CA ALA A 82 19.27 0.43 6.02
C ALA A 82 18.21 1.02 6.97
N LEU A 83 17.00 0.45 6.96
CA LEU A 83 15.90 0.89 7.79
C LEU A 83 16.07 0.43 9.24
N GLU A 84 16.64 -0.76 9.47
CA GLU A 84 16.96 -1.29 10.81
C GLU A 84 18.08 -0.50 11.53
N ARG A 85 18.92 0.24 10.79
CA ARG A 85 19.90 1.17 11.38
C ARG A 85 19.22 2.41 11.99
N VAL A 86 18.09 2.82 11.43
CA VAL A 86 17.33 3.99 11.87
C VAL A 86 16.32 3.56 12.93
N PHE A 87 15.44 2.65 12.57
CA PHE A 87 14.33 2.15 13.38
C PHE A 87 14.63 0.76 13.93
N SER A 88 14.19 0.45 15.15
CA SER A 88 14.28 -0.93 15.65
C SER A 88 13.34 -1.86 14.89
N SER A 89 13.70 -3.13 14.73
CA SER A 89 12.82 -4.12 14.08
C SER A 89 11.47 -4.26 14.80
N LYS A 90 11.43 -4.04 16.12
CA LYS A 90 10.19 -4.00 16.91
C LYS A 90 9.28 -2.83 16.49
N GLN A 91 9.85 -1.63 16.32
CA GLN A 91 9.11 -0.46 15.83
C GLN A 91 8.60 -0.67 14.42
N LEU A 92 9.44 -1.16 13.49
CA LEU A 92 9.03 -1.43 12.12
C LEU A 92 7.87 -2.42 12.03
N TYR A 93 7.91 -3.48 12.83
CA TYR A 93 6.82 -4.46 12.91
C TYR A 93 5.54 -3.85 13.52
N LEU A 94 5.64 -3.04 14.56
CA LEU A 94 4.49 -2.35 15.14
C LEU A 94 3.87 -1.37 14.13
N THR A 95 4.70 -0.57 13.46
CA THR A 95 4.28 0.35 12.39
C THR A 95 3.61 -0.41 11.25
N HIS A 96 4.16 -1.55 10.81
CA HIS A 96 3.53 -2.41 9.80
C HIS A 96 2.10 -2.81 10.18
N ARG A 97 1.89 -3.25 11.44
CA ARG A 97 0.57 -3.65 11.96
C ARG A 97 -0.40 -2.47 12.07
N ILE A 98 0.03 -1.34 12.62
CA ILE A 98 -0.79 -0.13 12.72
C ILE A 98 -1.15 0.38 11.31
N ASN A 99 -0.17 0.41 10.40
CA ASN A 99 -0.38 0.81 9.01
C ASN A 99 -1.39 -0.10 8.30
N ALA A 100 -1.40 -1.41 8.60
CA ALA A 100 -2.40 -2.32 8.05
C ALA A 100 -3.82 -1.97 8.52
N ALA A 101 -3.99 -1.52 9.76
CA ALA A 101 -5.27 -1.03 10.28
C ALA A 101 -5.72 0.26 9.60
N VAL A 102 -4.79 1.20 9.46
CA VAL A 102 -5.05 2.46 8.75
C VAL A 102 -5.46 2.20 7.31
N ILE A 103 -4.70 1.36 6.58
CA ILE A 103 -5.04 0.97 5.20
C ILE A 103 -6.44 0.36 5.16
N THR A 104 -6.74 -0.60 6.03
CA THR A 104 -8.05 -1.29 6.06
C THR A 104 -9.18 -0.28 6.27
N ALA A 105 -9.05 0.65 7.22
CA ALA A 105 -10.03 1.70 7.45
C ALA A 105 -10.20 2.61 6.22
N LEU A 106 -9.09 3.05 5.59
CA LEU A 106 -9.13 3.90 4.41
C LEU A 106 -9.79 3.20 3.21
N VAL A 107 -9.49 1.92 2.96
CA VAL A 107 -10.08 1.17 1.84
C VAL A 107 -11.55 0.83 2.06
N ILE A 108 -12.03 0.75 3.32
CA ILE A 108 -13.46 0.62 3.63
C ILE A 108 -14.17 1.96 3.40
N MET A 109 -13.59 3.07 3.87
CA MET A 109 -14.17 4.40 3.72
C MET A 109 -14.19 4.88 2.26
N HIS A 110 -13.21 4.46 1.47
CA HIS A 110 -13.11 4.81 0.05
C HIS A 110 -14.39 4.52 -0.76
N PRO A 111 -14.87 3.26 -0.89
CA PRO A 111 -16.08 2.96 -1.66
C PRO A 111 -17.32 3.58 -1.04
N LEU A 112 -17.39 3.73 0.29
CA LEU A 112 -18.51 4.42 0.94
C LEU A 112 -18.62 5.87 0.46
N LEU A 113 -17.49 6.58 0.33
CA LEU A 113 -17.47 7.95 -0.19
C LEU A 113 -17.66 8.01 -1.71
N VAL A 114 -17.13 7.04 -2.46
CA VAL A 114 -17.29 7.00 -3.92
C VAL A 114 -18.73 6.69 -4.32
N PHE A 115 -19.42 5.83 -3.58
CA PHE A 115 -20.80 5.45 -3.88
C PHE A 115 -21.85 6.32 -3.19
N ALA A 116 -21.49 7.14 -2.19
CA ALA A 116 -22.43 8.05 -1.53
C ALA A 116 -23.24 8.97 -2.49
N PRO A 117 -22.66 9.52 -3.58
CA PRO A 117 -23.40 10.33 -4.54
C PRO A 117 -23.93 9.56 -5.76
N GLU A 118 -23.87 8.23 -5.73
CA GLU A 118 -24.40 7.38 -6.80
C GLU A 118 -25.67 6.67 -6.35
N ASP A 119 -26.63 6.52 -7.28
CA ASP A 119 -27.86 5.77 -7.03
C ASP A 119 -27.61 4.27 -7.25
N ILE A 120 -27.00 3.64 -6.23
CA ILE A 120 -26.53 2.24 -6.28
C ILE A 120 -27.67 1.26 -6.62
N MET A 121 -28.92 1.62 -6.30
CA MET A 121 -30.10 0.77 -6.52
C MET A 121 -30.48 0.63 -8.00
N ASN A 122 -29.95 1.51 -8.86
CA ASN A 122 -30.28 1.57 -10.28
C ASN A 122 -29.14 1.10 -11.21
N ILE A 123 -28.07 0.53 -10.67
CA ILE A 123 -26.92 0.05 -11.47
C ILE A 123 -27.11 -1.44 -11.80
N PRO A 124 -27.53 -1.81 -13.03
CA PRO A 124 -27.55 -3.21 -13.41
C PRO A 124 -26.12 -3.77 -13.43
N PRO A 125 -25.90 -5.02 -12.98
CA PRO A 125 -24.59 -5.65 -13.06
C PRO A 125 -24.19 -5.82 -14.53
N ASP A 126 -23.27 -4.97 -14.98
CA ASP A 126 -22.69 -4.98 -16.33
C ASP A 126 -21.22 -5.44 -16.23
N ILE A 127 -20.77 -6.24 -17.20
CA ILE A 127 -19.36 -6.64 -17.36
C ILE A 127 -18.43 -5.42 -17.48
N ARG A 128 -18.95 -4.27 -17.91
CA ARG A 128 -18.22 -2.99 -17.92
C ARG A 128 -17.74 -2.55 -16.53
N LEU A 129 -18.38 -3.03 -15.45
CA LEU A 129 -18.03 -2.74 -14.06
C LEU A 129 -16.99 -3.72 -13.47
N TRP A 130 -16.28 -4.48 -14.31
CA TRP A 130 -15.27 -5.42 -13.84
C TRP A 130 -14.15 -4.77 -12.99
N PRO A 131 -13.69 -3.52 -13.24
CA PRO A 131 -12.68 -2.88 -12.38
C PRO A 131 -13.19 -2.62 -10.96
N GLU A 132 -14.46 -2.25 -10.82
CA GLU A 132 -15.15 -2.05 -9.54
C GLU A 132 -15.32 -3.38 -8.82
N MET A 133 -15.69 -4.45 -9.53
CA MET A 133 -15.74 -5.81 -8.97
C MET A 133 -14.37 -6.27 -8.48
N LEU A 134 -13.31 -6.00 -9.25
CA LEU A 134 -11.93 -6.26 -8.83
C LEU A 134 -11.57 -5.45 -7.58
N GLY A 135 -12.04 -4.19 -7.49
CA GLY A 135 -11.91 -3.35 -6.30
C GLY A 135 -12.58 -3.97 -5.06
N ALA A 136 -13.77 -4.55 -5.22
CA ALA A 136 -14.46 -5.26 -4.15
C ALA A 136 -13.69 -6.52 -3.70
N VAL A 137 -13.17 -7.31 -4.65
CA VAL A 137 -12.32 -8.48 -4.34
C VAL A 137 -11.03 -8.05 -3.62
N LEU A 138 -10.42 -6.95 -4.06
CA LEU A 138 -9.24 -6.35 -3.42
C LEU A 138 -9.55 -5.92 -1.98
N LEU A 139 -10.67 -5.24 -1.75
CA LEU A 139 -11.14 -4.83 -0.41
C LEU A 139 -11.29 -6.03 0.51
N VAL A 140 -12.04 -7.05 0.07
CA VAL A 140 -12.25 -8.28 0.85
C VAL A 140 -10.92 -8.96 1.16
N SER A 141 -10.01 -9.02 0.18
CA SER A 141 -8.68 -9.62 0.35
C SER A 141 -7.84 -8.87 1.39
N ILE A 142 -7.86 -7.54 1.39
CA ILE A 142 -7.18 -6.71 2.41
C ILE A 142 -7.78 -6.97 3.80
N CYS A 143 -9.11 -6.97 3.93
CA CYS A 143 -9.81 -7.25 5.18
C CYS A 143 -9.48 -8.66 5.71
N MET A 144 -9.40 -9.66 4.83
CA MET A 144 -9.02 -11.04 5.19
C MET A 144 -7.56 -11.11 5.64
N LEU A 145 -6.62 -10.48 4.92
CA LEU A 145 -5.21 -10.46 5.31
C LEU A 145 -5.00 -9.78 6.67
N MET A 146 -5.72 -8.68 6.90
CA MET A 146 -5.69 -7.96 8.15
C MET A 146 -6.26 -8.80 9.30
N SER A 147 -7.45 -9.37 9.11
CA SER A 147 -8.12 -10.20 10.11
C SER A 147 -7.29 -11.44 10.45
N THR A 148 -6.76 -12.14 9.45
CA THR A 148 -5.90 -13.31 9.69
C THR A 148 -4.59 -12.96 10.37
N ALA A 149 -4.05 -11.74 10.18
CA ALA A 149 -2.87 -11.27 10.88
C ALA A 149 -3.14 -10.95 12.36
N PHE A 150 -4.30 -10.36 12.69
CA PHE A 150 -4.66 -10.01 14.06
C PHE A 150 -5.20 -11.18 14.87
N PHE A 151 -6.03 -12.02 14.25
CA PHE A 151 -6.74 -13.13 14.88
C PHE A 151 -6.08 -14.50 14.62
N ARG A 152 -4.82 -14.54 14.17
CA ARG A 152 -4.09 -15.78 13.85
C ARG A 152 -4.22 -16.86 14.92
N ASN A 153 -4.01 -16.48 16.18
CA ASN A 153 -4.05 -17.43 17.32
C ASN A 153 -5.48 -17.96 17.54
N PHE A 154 -6.48 -17.11 17.38
CA PHE A 154 -7.89 -17.47 17.51
C PHE A 154 -8.34 -18.41 16.38
N LEU A 155 -7.85 -18.19 15.16
CA LEU A 155 -8.14 -19.04 13.99
C LEU A 155 -7.35 -20.37 13.98
N GLY A 156 -6.50 -20.62 14.97
CA GLY A 156 -5.74 -21.87 15.08
C GLY A 156 -4.68 -22.08 13.99
N PHE A 157 -4.30 -21.05 13.23
CA PHE A 157 -3.33 -21.22 12.15
C PHE A 157 -1.91 -21.47 12.66
N SER A 158 -1.27 -22.51 12.13
CA SER A 158 0.17 -22.72 12.30
C SER A 158 0.95 -21.51 11.77
N PHE A 159 2.02 -21.12 12.46
CA PHE A 159 2.81 -19.95 12.08
C PHE A 159 3.34 -20.03 10.65
N ARG A 160 3.85 -21.20 10.24
CA ARG A 160 4.37 -21.42 8.88
C ARG A 160 3.28 -21.36 7.81
N GLY A 161 2.10 -21.95 8.07
CA GLY A 161 0.97 -21.90 7.15
C GLY A 161 0.47 -20.47 6.96
N TRP A 162 0.20 -19.78 8.07
CA TRP A 162 -0.20 -18.38 8.07
C TRP A 162 0.80 -17.48 7.34
N GLN A 163 2.10 -17.62 7.61
CA GLN A 163 3.12 -16.79 6.98
C GLN A 163 3.16 -16.97 5.45
N ARG A 164 3.03 -18.22 4.96
CA ARG A 164 2.96 -18.49 3.51
C ARG A 164 1.72 -17.87 2.89
N LEU A 165 0.55 -18.07 3.50
CA LEU A 165 -0.72 -17.52 3.03
C LEU A 165 -0.70 -16.00 3.03
N HIS A 166 -0.23 -15.38 4.11
CA HIS A 166 -0.13 -13.94 4.21
C HIS A 166 0.82 -13.36 3.15
N HIS A 167 1.98 -13.99 2.93
CA HIS A 167 2.91 -13.57 1.87
C HIS A 167 2.32 -13.72 0.46
N ALA A 168 1.70 -14.87 0.15
CA ALA A 168 1.09 -15.10 -1.15
C ALA A 168 -0.06 -14.11 -1.40
N GLY A 169 -0.96 -13.98 -0.42
CA GLY A 169 -2.07 -13.03 -0.49
C GLY A 169 -1.61 -11.58 -0.60
N SER A 170 -0.51 -11.19 0.06
CA SER A 170 0.06 -9.85 -0.06
C SER A 170 0.54 -9.55 -1.49
N VAL A 171 1.16 -10.52 -2.16
CA VAL A 171 1.57 -10.38 -3.57
C VAL A 171 0.34 -10.25 -4.47
N CYS A 172 -0.67 -11.10 -4.27
CA CYS A 172 -1.93 -11.01 -5.02
C CYS A 172 -2.60 -9.65 -4.83
N VAL A 173 -2.69 -9.15 -3.60
CA VAL A 173 -3.29 -7.84 -3.28
C VAL A 173 -2.57 -6.70 -3.98
N VAL A 174 -1.23 -6.74 -4.04
CA VAL A 174 -0.47 -5.70 -4.76
C VAL A 174 -0.71 -5.76 -6.27
N ILE A 175 -0.74 -6.96 -6.86
CA ILE A 175 -1.06 -7.12 -8.29
C ILE A 175 -2.47 -6.59 -8.57
N MET A 176 -3.45 -6.99 -7.76
CA MET A 176 -4.84 -6.52 -7.87
C MET A 176 -4.93 -5.00 -7.70
N LEU A 177 -4.16 -4.39 -6.79
CA LEU A 177 -4.09 -2.94 -6.63
C LEU A 177 -3.65 -2.24 -7.93
N PHE A 178 -2.55 -2.69 -8.54
CA PHE A 178 -2.07 -2.08 -9.79
C PHE A 178 -3.08 -2.23 -10.93
N VAL A 179 -3.67 -3.42 -11.07
CA VAL A 179 -4.72 -3.65 -12.08
C VAL A 179 -5.93 -2.76 -11.79
N HIS A 180 -6.44 -2.74 -10.56
CA HIS A 180 -7.57 -1.92 -10.18
C HIS A 180 -7.32 -0.43 -10.49
N VAL A 181 -6.19 0.14 -10.07
CA VAL A 181 -5.85 1.55 -10.33
C VAL A 181 -5.77 1.86 -11.83
N LEU A 182 -5.16 0.98 -12.63
CA LEU A 182 -4.98 1.21 -14.07
C LEU A 182 -6.28 1.16 -14.89
N PHE A 183 -7.32 0.51 -14.36
CA PHE A 183 -8.56 0.24 -15.11
C PHE A 183 -9.83 0.85 -14.50
N VAL A 184 -9.82 1.29 -13.23
CA VAL A 184 -11.01 1.84 -12.56
C VAL A 184 -11.34 3.28 -12.96
N SER A 185 -10.38 4.03 -13.52
CA SER A 185 -10.61 5.44 -13.90
C SER A 185 -9.85 5.82 -15.15
N ASP A 186 -10.53 6.57 -16.00
CA ASP A 186 -10.01 7.33 -17.14
C ASP A 186 -8.76 8.18 -16.79
N THR A 187 -8.63 8.67 -15.55
CA THR A 187 -7.41 9.33 -15.04
C THR A 187 -6.13 8.54 -15.33
N PHE A 188 -6.20 7.21 -15.38
CA PHE A 188 -5.06 6.32 -15.59
C PHE A 188 -5.04 5.67 -16.98
N GLU A 189 -5.91 6.08 -17.90
CA GLU A 189 -5.94 5.56 -19.27
C GLU A 189 -4.70 5.97 -20.07
N SER A 190 -4.20 7.19 -19.87
CA SER A 190 -2.99 7.70 -20.50
C SER A 190 -2.32 8.82 -19.68
N GLY A 191 -1.17 9.31 -20.15
CA GLY A 191 -0.50 10.47 -19.56
C GLY A 191 0.31 10.21 -18.28
N PRO A 192 0.68 11.28 -17.55
CA PRO A 192 1.57 11.19 -16.39
C PRO A 192 1.10 10.26 -15.25
N PRO A 193 -0.20 10.22 -14.87
CA PRO A 193 -0.66 9.32 -13.80
C PRO A 193 -0.44 7.85 -14.15
N ARG A 194 -0.70 7.45 -15.40
CA ARG A 194 -0.46 6.07 -15.87
C ARG A 194 1.02 5.73 -15.84
N ALA A 195 1.87 6.60 -16.37
CA ALA A 195 3.32 6.40 -16.37
C ALA A 195 3.87 6.28 -14.94
N LEU A 196 3.35 7.08 -14.01
CA LEU A 196 3.70 7.01 -12.59
C LEU A 196 3.33 5.65 -11.99
N VAL A 197 2.11 5.16 -12.20
CA VAL A 197 1.66 3.87 -11.67
C VAL A 197 2.51 2.71 -12.22
N ILE A 198 2.80 2.72 -13.52
CA ILE A 198 3.65 1.69 -14.16
C ILE A 198 5.09 1.76 -13.61
N SER A 199 5.64 2.96 -13.45
CA SER A 199 7.00 3.16 -12.92
C SER A 199 7.09 2.67 -11.47
N VAL A 200 6.13 3.04 -10.63
CA VAL A 200 6.04 2.59 -9.24
C VAL A 200 5.86 1.07 -9.17
N GLY A 201 5.01 0.48 -10.01
CA GLY A 201 4.82 -0.97 -10.09
C GLY A 201 6.09 -1.71 -10.50
N THR A 202 6.84 -1.16 -11.45
CA THR A 202 8.12 -1.72 -11.90
C THR A 202 9.16 -1.68 -10.78
N ILE A 203 9.33 -0.53 -10.12
CA ILE A 203 10.26 -0.37 -9.00
C ILE A 203 9.87 -1.31 -7.85
N TYR A 204 8.58 -1.39 -7.54
CA TYR A 204 8.06 -2.29 -6.51
C TYR A 204 8.34 -3.76 -6.85
N GLY A 205 8.11 -4.17 -8.10
CA GLY A 205 8.40 -5.52 -8.59
C GLY A 205 9.87 -5.88 -8.44
N ILE A 206 10.78 -4.98 -8.84
CA ILE A 206 12.24 -5.15 -8.68
C ILE A 206 12.59 -5.30 -7.19
N LEU A 207 12.03 -4.44 -6.33
CA LEU A 207 12.27 -4.49 -4.89
C LEU A 207 11.75 -5.80 -4.28
N LEU A 208 10.56 -6.25 -4.65
CA LEU A 208 9.96 -7.50 -4.19
C LEU A 208 10.85 -8.69 -4.58
N LEU A 209 11.30 -8.75 -5.83
CA LEU A 209 12.22 -9.78 -6.31
C LEU A 209 13.53 -9.75 -5.53
N TRP A 210 14.12 -8.57 -5.31
CA TRP A 210 15.35 -8.43 -4.54
C TRP A 210 15.21 -8.94 -3.09
N VAL A 211 14.11 -8.59 -2.40
CA VAL A 211 13.83 -9.06 -1.03
C VAL A 211 13.68 -10.59 -0.99
N LYS A 212 13.08 -11.20 -2.03
CA LYS A 212 12.84 -12.66 -2.10
C LYS A 212 14.08 -13.45 -2.49
N VAL A 213 14.91 -12.94 -3.40
CA VAL A 213 16.09 -13.66 -3.94
C VAL A 213 17.27 -13.61 -2.98
N LYS A 214 17.46 -12.50 -2.25
CA LYS A 214 18.62 -12.29 -1.38
C LYS A 214 18.85 -13.41 -0.34
N PRO A 215 17.85 -13.92 0.40
CA PRO A 215 18.04 -15.02 1.34
C PRO A 215 18.47 -16.32 0.66
N VAL A 216 17.98 -16.58 -0.56
CA VAL A 216 18.32 -17.78 -1.35
C VAL A 216 19.78 -17.72 -1.79
N LEU A 217 20.22 -16.57 -2.32
CA LEU A 217 21.62 -16.36 -2.71
C LEU A 217 22.59 -16.50 -1.52
N GLN A 218 22.20 -16.02 -0.34
CA GLN A 218 23.01 -16.17 0.87
C GLN A 218 23.13 -17.64 1.31
N LYS A 219 22.06 -18.41 1.18
CA LYS A 219 22.06 -19.85 1.49
C LYS A 219 22.90 -20.69 0.52
N MET A 220 23.06 -20.25 -0.74
CA MET A 220 23.88 -20.95 -1.73
C MET A 220 25.38 -20.62 -1.63
N ARG A 221 25.74 -19.56 -0.90
CA ARG A 221 27.13 -19.07 -0.76
C ARG A 221 27.79 -19.49 0.56
N GLY A 222 27.07 -20.12 1.48
CA GLY A 222 27.57 -20.64 2.75
C GLY A 222 27.36 -22.14 2.80
#